data_AF-F6GFZ0-F1
#
_entry.id   AF-F6GFZ0-F1
#
_cell.length_a   1.000
_cell.length_b   1.000
_cell.length_c   1.000
_cell.angle_alpha   90.00
_cell.angle_beta   90.00
_cell.angle_gamma   90.00
#
_symmetry.space_group_name_H-M   'P 1'
#
loop_
_entity.id
_entity.type
_entity.pdbx_description
1 polymer ?
#
loop_
_entity_poly.entity_id
_entity_poly.type
_entity_poly.pdbx_seq_one_letter_code
_entity_poly.pdbx_strand_id
1 'polypeptide(L)'
;MRHFVAGFLKSEHFTYRQWDRTINDKALRSILKNVDTNRSNTLLIVSRKVLKKINIKINKELFIKIDNNTLITCFYCEFQEYCANNREQNYLIIDKI
;
A
#
# COMPACT_ATOMS: atom_id res chain seq x y z
N MET A 1 -13.94 -13.60 3.16
CA MET A 1 -12.73 -12.86 2.77
C MET A 1 -11.70 -13.04 3.88
N ARG A 2 -10.45 -13.44 3.60
CA ARG A 2 -9.46 -13.54 4.70
C ARG A 2 -9.13 -12.12 5.17
N HIS A 3 -9.31 -11.84 6.46
CA HIS A 3 -8.99 -10.56 7.06
C HIS A 3 -7.47 -10.32 7.18
N PHE A 4 -6.63 -11.25 6.73
CA PHE A 4 -5.18 -11.13 6.81
C PHE A 4 -4.51 -11.33 5.44
N VAL A 5 -3.42 -10.58 5.20
CA VAL A 5 -2.56 -10.71 4.03
C VAL A 5 -1.11 -10.44 4.43
N ALA A 6 -0.21 -11.38 4.12
CA ALA A 6 1.24 -11.26 4.40
C ALA A 6 1.57 -10.87 5.87
N GLY A 7 0.81 -11.37 6.84
CA GLY A 7 1.01 -11.03 8.26
C GLY A 7 0.31 -9.75 8.73
N PHE A 8 -0.32 -8.99 7.83
CA PHE A 8 -1.07 -7.78 8.17
C PHE A 8 -2.57 -8.05 8.28
N LEU A 9 -3.23 -7.47 9.29
CA LEU A 9 -4.69 -7.40 9.41
C LEU A 9 -5.23 -6.38 8.39
N LYS A 10 -6.37 -6.64 7.78
CA LYS A 10 -7.09 -5.70 6.91
C LYS A 10 -8.24 -5.09 7.70
N SER A 11 -8.25 -3.76 7.82
CA SER A 11 -9.45 -3.07 8.30
C SER A 11 -10.59 -3.24 7.29
N GLU A 12 -11.83 -3.01 7.73
CA GLU A 12 -12.98 -3.00 6.82
C GLU A 12 -12.84 -1.90 5.77
N HIS A 13 -12.40 -0.72 6.20
CA HIS A 13 -12.14 0.40 5.29
C HIS A 13 -11.09 0.04 4.23
N PHE A 14 -9.99 -0.60 4.63
CA PHE A 14 -8.98 -1.07 3.70
C PHE A 14 -9.54 -2.11 2.73
N THR A 15 -10.35 -3.05 3.21
CA THR A 15 -10.94 -4.10 2.38
C THR A 15 -11.85 -3.51 1.30
N TYR A 16 -12.66 -2.51 1.65
CA TYR A 16 -13.48 -1.78 0.69
C TYR A 16 -12.63 -1.03 -0.34
N ARG A 17 -11.62 -0.27 0.11
CA ARG A 17 -10.72 0.45 -0.79
C ARG A 17 -9.96 -0.50 -1.69
N GLN A 18 -9.39 -1.57 -1.16
CA GLN A 18 -8.69 -2.60 -1.91
C GLN A 18 -9.53 -3.11 -3.10
N TRP A 19 -10.81 -3.43 -2.85
CA TRP A 19 -11.74 -3.89 -3.87
C TRP A 19 -11.98 -2.83 -4.94
N ASP A 20 -12.27 -1.59 -4.54
CA ASP A 20 -12.52 -0.45 -5.45
C ASP A 20 -11.30 -0.14 -6.33
N ARG A 21 -10.08 -0.28 -5.80
CA ARG A 21 -8.83 -0.10 -6.56
C ARG A 21 -8.44 -1.33 -7.39
N THR A 22 -9.24 -2.39 -7.39
CA THR A 22 -8.98 -3.67 -8.10
C THR A 22 -7.66 -4.35 -7.72
N ILE A 23 -7.22 -4.17 -6.47
CA ILE A 23 -5.97 -4.75 -5.97
C ILE A 23 -6.27 -6.13 -5.36
N ASN A 24 -5.82 -7.20 -5.99
CA ASN A 24 -6.01 -8.54 -5.45
C ASN A 24 -5.01 -8.89 -4.34
N ASP A 25 -5.35 -9.90 -3.53
CA ASP A 25 -4.49 -10.35 -2.42
C ASP A 25 -3.12 -10.88 -2.90
N LYS A 26 -3.00 -11.37 -4.14
CA LYS A 26 -1.72 -11.83 -4.70
C LYS A 26 -0.77 -10.65 -4.92
N ALA A 27 -1.26 -9.54 -5.47
CA ALA A 27 -0.53 -8.30 -5.64
C ALA A 27 -0.10 -7.74 -4.28
N LEU A 28 -1.01 -7.69 -3.29
CA LEU A 28 -0.67 -7.25 -1.93
C LEU A 28 0.41 -8.12 -1.29
N ARG A 29 0.33 -9.45 -1.43
CA ARG A 29 1.38 -10.34 -0.92
C ARG A 29 2.74 -10.04 -1.54
N SER A 30 2.82 -9.78 -2.84
CA SER A 30 4.08 -9.41 -3.49
C SER A 30 4.64 -8.08 -2.98
N ILE A 31 3.77 -7.09 -2.76
CA ILE A 31 4.16 -5.78 -2.24
C ILE A 31 4.64 -5.89 -0.78
N LEU A 32 3.90 -6.61 0.05
CA LEU A 32 4.10 -6.65 1.51
C LEU A 32 5.15 -7.69 1.95
N LYS A 33 5.63 -8.56 1.06
CA LYS A 33 6.53 -9.68 1.38
C LYS A 33 7.77 -9.26 2.17
N ASN A 34 8.33 -8.09 1.86
CA ASN A 34 9.56 -7.56 2.47
C ASN A 34 9.29 -6.35 3.37
N VAL A 35 8.03 -6.14 3.78
CA VAL A 35 7.67 -5.07 4.71
C VAL A 35 7.66 -5.66 6.11
N ASP A 36 8.52 -5.15 6.99
CA ASP A 36 8.58 -5.61 8.38
C ASP A 36 7.25 -5.39 9.11
N THR A 37 6.84 -6.41 9.86
CA THR A 37 5.79 -6.28 10.87
C THR A 37 6.34 -5.52 12.08
N ASN A 38 5.49 -4.75 12.76
CA ASN A 38 5.75 -3.83 13.89
C ASN A 38 6.02 -2.37 13.52
N ARG A 39 5.58 -1.94 12.33
CA ARG A 39 5.57 -0.52 11.97
C ARG A 39 4.28 0.15 12.47
N SER A 40 4.41 1.02 13.47
CA SER A 40 3.37 1.97 13.85
C SER A 40 3.33 3.13 12.86
N ASN A 41 2.13 3.55 12.47
CA ASN A 41 1.86 4.77 11.70
C ASN A 41 2.77 5.01 10.45
N THR A 42 2.94 4.01 9.58
CA THR A 42 3.79 4.09 8.38
C THR A 42 2.97 4.19 7.09
N LEU A 43 3.44 4.98 6.14
CA LEU A 43 2.87 5.04 4.79
C LEU A 43 3.78 4.29 3.80
N LEU A 44 3.27 3.24 3.17
CA LEU A 44 3.97 2.59 2.07
C LEU A 44 3.64 3.30 0.76
N ILE A 45 4.66 3.52 -0.07
CA ILE A 45 4.54 4.15 -1.37
C ILE A 45 5.08 3.18 -2.41
N VAL A 46 4.18 2.51 -3.11
CA VAL A 46 4.51 1.52 -4.12
C VAL A 46 4.68 2.23 -5.46
N SER A 47 5.90 2.17 -6.00
CA SER A 47 6.23 2.85 -7.25
C SER A 47 5.42 2.32 -8.43
N ARG A 48 5.21 3.18 -9.43
CA ARG A 48 4.65 2.80 -10.75
C ARG A 48 5.39 1.62 -11.39
N LYS A 49 6.70 1.51 -11.20
CA LYS A 49 7.52 0.41 -11.74
C LYS A 49 7.13 -0.93 -11.12
N VAL A 50 6.95 -0.97 -9.80
CA VAL A 50 6.49 -2.17 -9.08
C VAL A 50 5.06 -2.53 -9.47
N LEU A 51 4.16 -1.55 -9.57
CA LEU A 51 2.78 -1.78 -10.01
C LEU A 51 2.71 -2.40 -11.40
N LYS A 52 3.52 -1.92 -12.36
CA LYS A 52 3.61 -2.52 -13.70
C LYS A 52 4.10 -3.98 -13.66
N LYS A 53 5.10 -4.30 -12.82
CA LYS A 53 5.61 -5.68 -12.65
C LYS A 53 4.54 -6.66 -12.14
N ILE A 54 3.58 -6.18 -11.36
CA ILE A 54 2.45 -6.98 -10.85
C ILE A 54 1.17 -6.83 -11.69
N ASN A 55 1.29 -6.33 -12.93
CA ASN A 55 0.21 -6.17 -13.89
C ASN A 55 -0.88 -5.16 -13.48
N ILE A 56 -0.55 -4.14 -12.68
CA ILE A 56 -1.41 -2.99 -12.39
C ILE A 56 -0.99 -1.84 -13.31
N LYS A 57 -1.81 -1.53 -14.32
CA LYS A 57 -1.54 -0.53 -15.37
C LYS A 57 -2.12 0.83 -15.03
N ILE A 58 -1.62 1.44 -13.94
CA ILE A 58 -2.04 2.78 -13.50
C ILE A 58 -0.82 3.70 -13.51
N ASN A 59 -0.98 4.93 -13.99
CA ASN A 59 0.10 5.92 -14.04
C ASN A 59 0.20 6.76 -12.76
N LYS A 60 0.05 6.13 -11.60
CA LYS A 60 0.15 6.75 -10.27
C LYS A 60 0.82 5.78 -9.31
N GLU A 61 1.39 6.29 -8.22
CA GLU A 61 1.87 5.44 -7.13
C GLU A 61 0.70 4.92 -6.30
N LEU A 62 0.85 3.74 -5.70
CA LEU A 62 -0.12 3.19 -4.76
C LEU A 62 0.37 3.47 -3.34
N PHE A 63 -0.47 4.14 -2.59
CA PHE A 63 -0.24 4.45 -1.19
C PHE A 63 -1.00 3.44 -0.33
N ILE A 64 -0.35 2.91 0.69
CA ILE A 64 -0.97 2.01 1.68
C ILE A 64 -0.62 2.53 3.06
N LYS A 65 -1.64 2.87 3.85
CA LYS A 65 -1.45 3.27 5.24
C LYS A 65 -1.45 2.04 6.13
N ILE A 66 -0.40 1.92 6.94
CA ILE A 66 -0.24 0.85 7.93
C ILE A 66 -0.16 1.48 9.31
N ASP A 67 -0.90 0.90 10.25
CA ASP A 67 -0.76 1.21 11.66
C ASP A 67 -0.89 -0.07 12.49
N ASN A 68 0.10 -0.35 13.35
CA ASN A 68 0.15 -1.54 14.22
C ASN A 68 -0.21 -2.85 13.50
N ASN A 69 0.51 -3.16 12.41
CA ASN A 69 0.26 -4.34 11.55
C ASN A 69 -1.14 -4.41 10.92
N THR A 70 -1.90 -3.32 10.94
CA THR A 70 -3.20 -3.21 10.30
C THR A 70 -3.09 -2.32 9.07
N LEU A 71 -3.53 -2.83 7.93
CA LEU A 71 -3.74 -2.05 6.72
C LEU A 71 -5.01 -1.22 6.92
N ILE A 72 -4.86 0.11 6.90
CA ILE A 72 -5.92 1.07 7.24
C ILE A 72 -6.66 1.54 5.99
N THR A 73 -5.91 1.96 4.96
CA THR A 73 -6.48 2.42 3.69
C THR A 73 -5.46 2.27 2.56
N CYS A 74 -5.94 2.33 1.32
CA CYS A 74 -5.09 2.44 0.14
C CYS A 74 -5.69 3.38 -0.91
N PHE A 75 -4.84 4.05 -1.69
CA PHE A 75 -5.27 4.96 -2.75
C PHE A 75 -4.15 5.20 -3.77
N TYR A 76 -4.54 5.60 -4.99
CA TYR A 76 -3.59 6.03 -6.01
C TYR A 76 -3.41 7.54 -5.95
N CYS A 77 -2.16 8.00 -5.97
CA CYS A 77 -1.81 9.42 -5.96
C CYS A 77 -0.47 9.62 -6.67
N GLU A 78 -0.19 10.82 -7.15
CA GLU A 78 1.14 11.17 -7.63
C GLU A 78 2.02 11.57 -6.43
N PHE A 79 3.23 11.02 -6.35
CA PHE A 79 4.11 11.27 -5.21
C PHE A 79 4.39 12.77 -4.96
N GLN A 80 4.52 13.56 -6.04
CA GLN A 80 4.74 15.00 -5.95
C GLN A 80 3.55 15.75 -5.33
N GLU A 81 2.33 15.42 -5.76
CA GLU A 81 1.09 15.97 -5.18
C GLU A 81 0.97 15.62 -3.70
N TYR A 82 1.36 14.39 -3.32
CA TYR A 82 1.32 13.95 -1.94
C TYR A 82 2.28 14.72 -1.04
N CYS A 83 3.55 14.85 -1.46
CA CYS A 83 4.59 15.56 -0.70
C CYS A 83 4.31 17.06 -0.55
N ALA A 84 3.69 17.69 -1.56
CA ALA A 84 3.31 19.10 -1.48
C ALA A 84 2.31 19.38 -0.33
N ASN A 85 1.43 18.41 -0.05
CA ASN A 85 0.35 18.54 0.91
C ASN A 85 0.65 17.93 2.29
N ASN A 86 1.67 17.06 2.40
CA ASN A 86 1.95 16.30 3.62
C ASN A 86 3.46 16.35 3.94
N ARG A 87 3.86 17.29 4.80
CA ARG A 87 5.28 17.60 5.06
C ARG A 87 6.00 16.67 6.04
N GLU A 88 5.29 15.95 6.91
CA GLU A 88 5.91 15.08 7.92
C GLU A 88 5.14 13.76 8.09
N GLN A 89 5.60 12.71 7.41
CA GLN A 89 5.14 11.35 7.65
C GLN A 89 6.27 10.35 7.51
N ASN A 90 6.27 9.32 8.36
CA ASN A 90 7.13 8.14 8.19
C ASN A 90 6.63 7.36 6.97
N TYR A 91 7.38 7.41 5.88
CA TYR A 91 7.07 6.65 4.67
C TYR A 91 8.19 5.68 4.30
N LEU A 92 7.79 4.58 3.64
CA LEU A 92 8.68 3.61 3.03
C LEU A 92 8.35 3.52 1.54
N ILE A 93 9.34 3.75 0.68
CA ILE A 93 9.18 3.59 -0.76
C ILE A 93 9.50 2.16 -1.15
N ILE A 94 8.57 1.53 -1.89
CA ILE A 94 8.75 0.21 -2.50
C ILE A 94 8.98 0.41 -3.99
N ASP A 95 10.26 0.44 -4.38
CA ASP A 95 10.72 0.64 -5.74
C ASP A 95 11.13 -0.66 -6.45
N LYS A 96 11.27 -1.74 -5.68
CA LYS A 96 11.64 -3.09 -6.15
C LYS A 96 10.88 -4.18 -5.39
N ILE A 97 10.52 -5.24 -6.12
CA ILE A 97 9.99 -6.52 -5.64
C ILE A 97 10.58 -7.65 -6.48
#